data_AF-A0A7Y5KQ64-F1
#
_entry.id   AF-A0A7Y5KQ64-F1
#
_cell.length_a   1.000
_cell.length_b   1.000
_cell.length_c   1.000
_cell.angle_alpha   90.00
_cell.angle_beta   90.00
_cell.angle_gamma   90.00
#
_symmetry.space_group_name_H-M   'P 1'
#
loop_
_entity.id
_entity.type
_entity.pdbx_description
1 polymer ?
#
loop_
_entity_poly.entity_id
_entity_poly.type
_entity_poly.pdbx_seq_one_letter_code
_entity_poly.pdbx_strand_id
1 'polypeptide(L)'
;MPDAEAPELFGTADDSCYVRRQPENRREVDRMLRAVIASEVECIRYGGTDPAIIRRLAECGVGALSDVAPPSSVRRRDRDHVGLRLAHLEIDADGLVDKFIAYLVSGPLGERYRTQTAARGADYSHVRVAWFEDRFHSVSVRRLVGSRFDWLILGLTFSVYDWLEREQLGEAVFFDASDWAGAQSHGSATPW
;
A
#
# COMPACT_ATOMS: atom_id res chain seq x y z
N MET A 1 1.26 -7.35 -9.59
CA MET A 1 0.95 -7.67 -11.01
C MET A 1 -0.48 -7.20 -11.26
N PRO A 2 -0.79 -6.50 -12.36
CA PRO A 2 -2.09 -5.82 -12.52
C PRO A 2 -3.32 -6.73 -12.42
N ASP A 3 -3.23 -7.93 -12.96
CA ASP A 3 -4.24 -8.98 -12.92
C ASP A 3 -4.38 -9.63 -11.52
N ALA A 4 -3.34 -9.60 -10.68
CA ALA A 4 -3.47 -10.00 -9.28
C ALA A 4 -4.33 -9.01 -8.48
N GLU A 5 -4.23 -7.71 -8.79
CA GLU A 5 -4.99 -6.64 -8.13
C GLU A 5 -6.44 -6.53 -8.66
N ALA A 6 -6.62 -6.67 -9.97
CA ALA A 6 -7.91 -6.56 -10.63
C ALA A 6 -8.06 -7.55 -11.79
N PRO A 7 -8.27 -8.85 -11.51
CA PRO A 7 -8.27 -9.93 -12.52
C PRO A 7 -9.39 -9.81 -13.57
N GLU A 8 -10.46 -9.08 -13.24
CA GLU A 8 -11.55 -8.80 -14.18
C GLU A 8 -11.28 -7.62 -15.10
N LEU A 9 -10.38 -6.71 -14.70
CA LEU A 9 -10.05 -5.50 -15.45
C LEU A 9 -8.78 -5.66 -16.28
N PHE A 10 -7.85 -6.50 -15.83
CA PHE A 10 -6.58 -6.72 -16.51
C PHE A 10 -6.36 -8.21 -16.79
N GLY A 11 -5.65 -8.48 -17.88
CA GLY A 11 -5.10 -9.79 -18.19
C GLY A 11 -3.61 -9.68 -18.47
N THR A 12 -2.95 -10.82 -18.40
CA THR A 12 -1.54 -10.99 -18.77
C THR A 12 -1.43 -11.90 -19.98
N ALA A 13 -0.52 -11.55 -20.89
CA ALA A 13 -0.02 -12.37 -21.98
C ALA A 13 1.49 -12.53 -21.78
N ASP A 14 2.14 -13.39 -22.56
CA ASP A 14 3.53 -13.82 -22.35
C ASP A 14 4.50 -12.65 -22.03
N ASP A 15 4.40 -11.53 -22.76
CA ASP A 15 5.27 -10.35 -22.58
C ASP A 15 4.51 -9.04 -22.28
N SER A 16 3.22 -9.08 -21.93
CA SER A 16 2.45 -7.84 -21.74
C SER A 16 1.27 -7.96 -20.77
N CYS A 17 0.88 -6.83 -20.19
CA CYS A 17 -0.39 -6.67 -19.51
C CYS A 17 -1.36 -5.94 -20.44
N TYR A 18 -2.63 -6.35 -20.48
CA TYR A 18 -3.66 -5.71 -21.28
C TYR A 18 -4.91 -5.42 -20.44
N VAL A 19 -5.67 -4.40 -20.84
CA VAL A 19 -6.96 -4.06 -20.22
C VAL A 19 -8.04 -4.94 -20.85
N ARG A 20 -8.76 -5.72 -20.03
CA ARG A 20 -9.90 -6.55 -20.45
C ARG A 20 -11.15 -5.70 -20.66
N ARG A 21 -11.44 -4.83 -19.69
CA ARG A 21 -12.57 -3.89 -19.72
C ARG A 21 -12.33 -2.70 -18.80
N GLN A 22 -13.09 -1.63 -19.01
CA GLN A 22 -13.09 -0.47 -18.12
C GLN A 22 -13.85 -0.78 -16.81
N PRO A 23 -13.49 -0.14 -15.69
CA PRO A 23 -14.26 -0.24 -14.46
C PRO A 23 -15.63 0.44 -14.60
N GLU A 24 -16.68 -0.16 -14.06
CA GLU A 24 -18.06 0.33 -14.17
C GLU A 24 -18.61 0.88 -12.85
N ASN A 25 -17.95 0.57 -11.73
CA ASN A 25 -18.38 0.96 -10.40
C ASN A 25 -17.19 1.36 -9.52
N ARG A 26 -17.51 2.00 -8.39
CA ARG A 26 -16.50 2.53 -7.45
C ARG A 26 -15.51 1.47 -6.97
N ARG A 27 -15.96 0.25 -6.69
CA ARG A 27 -15.09 -0.85 -6.24
C ARG A 27 -14.12 -1.27 -7.33
N GLU A 28 -14.55 -1.28 -8.59
CA GLU A 28 -13.69 -1.56 -9.73
C GLU A 28 -12.70 -0.43 -9.98
N VAL A 29 -13.10 0.83 -9.82
CA VAL A 29 -12.18 1.98 -9.90
C VAL A 29 -11.10 1.88 -8.83
N ASP A 30 -11.46 1.51 -7.59
CA ASP A 30 -10.50 1.32 -6.52
C ASP A 30 -9.50 0.21 -6.83
N ARG A 31 -9.97 -0.94 -7.34
CA ARG A 31 -9.10 -2.05 -7.79
C ARG A 31 -8.21 -1.65 -8.98
N MET A 32 -8.75 -0.90 -9.94
CA MET A 32 -7.98 -0.38 -11.07
C MET A 32 -6.85 0.53 -10.58
N LEU A 33 -7.15 1.47 -9.69
CA LEU A 33 -6.16 2.38 -9.12
C LEU A 33 -5.06 1.62 -8.38
N ARG A 34 -5.41 0.61 -7.58
CA ARG A 34 -4.43 -0.27 -6.94
C ARG A 34 -3.52 -0.95 -7.97
N ALA A 35 -4.09 -1.50 -9.05
CA ALA A 35 -3.31 -2.14 -10.10
C ALA A 35 -2.31 -1.18 -10.78
N VAL A 36 -2.72 0.07 -11.01
CA VAL A 36 -1.85 1.12 -11.57
C VAL A 36 -0.72 1.46 -10.60
N ILE A 37 -1.05 1.66 -9.31
CA ILE A 37 -0.08 2.09 -8.30
C ILE A 37 0.91 0.97 -7.91
N ALA A 38 0.44 -0.28 -7.90
CA ALA A 38 1.26 -1.45 -7.61
C ALA A 38 2.13 -1.91 -8.80
N SER A 39 1.99 -1.29 -9.96
CA SER A 39 2.79 -1.62 -11.15
C SER A 39 4.18 -0.97 -11.06
N GLU A 40 5.20 -1.77 -10.72
CA GLU A 40 6.59 -1.28 -10.61
C GLU A 40 7.23 -0.85 -11.94
N VAL A 41 6.64 -1.24 -13.06
CA VAL A 41 7.11 -0.91 -14.42
C VAL A 41 6.17 0.07 -15.13
N GLU A 42 5.21 0.67 -14.42
CA GLU A 42 4.35 1.74 -14.93
C GLU A 42 3.61 1.40 -16.24
N CYS A 43 3.31 0.11 -16.46
CA CYS A 43 2.78 -0.40 -17.73
C CYS A 43 1.29 -0.11 -17.97
N ILE A 44 0.60 0.56 -17.05
CA ILE A 44 -0.83 0.89 -17.16
C ILE A 44 -0.98 2.41 -17.20
N ARG A 45 -1.67 2.91 -18.23
CA ARG A 45 -2.00 4.33 -18.37
C ARG A 45 -3.51 4.55 -18.30
N TYR A 46 -3.92 5.64 -17.67
CA TYR A 46 -5.31 6.09 -17.59
C TYR A 46 -5.59 7.16 -18.63
N GLY A 47 -6.31 6.78 -19.70
CA GLY A 47 -6.72 7.67 -20.80
C GLY A 47 -8.07 8.37 -20.58
N GLY A 48 -8.71 8.19 -19.43
CA GLY A 48 -9.99 8.84 -19.11
C GLY A 48 -9.83 10.28 -18.60
N THR A 49 -10.95 10.99 -18.52
CA THR A 49 -11.00 12.41 -18.13
C THR A 49 -11.67 12.66 -16.77
N ASP A 50 -12.03 11.59 -16.04
CA ASP A 50 -12.66 11.72 -14.71
C ASP A 50 -11.72 12.46 -13.74
N PRO A 51 -12.10 13.66 -13.25
CA PRO A 51 -11.25 14.46 -12.39
C PRO A 51 -10.98 13.80 -11.03
N ALA A 52 -11.89 12.95 -10.53
CA ALA A 52 -11.69 12.23 -9.28
C ALA A 52 -10.61 11.16 -9.42
N ILE A 53 -10.58 10.44 -10.55
CA ILE A 53 -9.54 9.42 -10.82
C ILE A 53 -8.19 10.09 -11.04
N ILE A 54 -8.13 11.15 -11.86
CA ILE A 54 -6.89 11.90 -12.13
C ILE A 54 -6.30 12.45 -10.83
N ARG A 55 -7.14 13.04 -9.97
CA ARG A 55 -6.73 13.53 -8.66
C ARG A 55 -6.12 12.41 -7.81
N ARG A 56 -6.78 11.25 -7.72
CA ARG A 56 -6.30 10.12 -6.90
C ARG A 56 -4.96 9.58 -7.41
N LEU A 57 -4.79 9.44 -8.73
CA LEU A 57 -3.50 9.06 -9.32
C LEU A 57 -2.39 10.05 -8.94
N ALA A 58 -2.68 11.35 -8.99
CA ALA A 58 -1.73 12.39 -8.61
C ALA A 58 -1.41 12.40 -7.11
N GLU A 59 -2.42 12.21 -6.25
CA GLU A 59 -2.22 12.07 -4.80
C GLU A 59 -1.37 10.83 -4.48
N CYS A 60 -1.49 9.74 -5.23
CA CYS A 60 -0.65 8.55 -5.08
C CYS A 60 0.73 8.67 -5.77
N GLY A 61 1.09 9.82 -6.33
CA GLY A 61 2.39 10.05 -6.97
C GLY A 61 2.55 9.47 -8.37
N VAL A 62 1.51 8.84 -8.92
CA VAL A 62 1.49 8.22 -10.26
C VAL A 62 0.71 9.05 -11.28
N GLY A 63 0.58 10.36 -11.04
CA GLY A 63 -0.16 11.28 -11.92
C GLY A 63 0.33 11.32 -13.37
N ALA A 64 1.62 11.01 -13.61
CA ALA A 64 2.21 10.92 -14.95
C ALA A 64 1.66 9.74 -15.79
N LEU A 65 0.97 8.79 -15.14
CA LEU A 65 0.31 7.67 -15.81
C LEU A 65 -1.08 8.05 -16.34
N SER A 66 -1.56 9.28 -16.11
CA SER A 66 -2.73 9.81 -16.81
C SER A 66 -2.32 10.52 -18.09
N ASP A 67 -3.12 10.36 -19.15
CA ASP A 67 -2.97 11.15 -20.38
C ASP A 67 -3.45 12.60 -20.20
N VAL A 68 -4.21 12.87 -19.14
CA VAL A 68 -4.66 14.21 -18.76
C VAL A 68 -3.85 14.68 -17.55
N ALA A 69 -3.23 15.86 -17.66
CA ALA A 69 -2.46 16.42 -16.56
C ALA A 69 -3.37 16.71 -15.34
N PRO A 70 -2.97 16.32 -14.12
CA PRO A 70 -3.70 16.68 -12.92
C PRO A 70 -3.65 18.18 -12.65
N PRO A 71 -4.63 18.76 -11.94
CA PRO A 71 -4.56 20.15 -11.52
C PRO A 71 -3.28 20.42 -10.72
N SER A 72 -2.61 21.55 -10.98
CA SER A 72 -1.34 21.92 -10.34
C SER A 72 -1.44 22.10 -8.81
N SER A 73 -2.66 22.25 -8.28
CA SER A 73 -2.95 22.31 -6.85
C SER A 73 -2.90 20.95 -6.15
N VAL A 74 -2.99 19.84 -6.90
CA VAL A 74 -2.94 18.50 -6.32
C VAL A 74 -1.50 18.16 -5.97
N ARG A 75 -1.27 17.80 -4.70
CA ARG A 75 0.03 17.36 -4.20
C ARG A 75 -0.01 15.86 -3.94
N ARG A 76 1.13 15.20 -4.13
CA ARG A 76 1.34 13.82 -3.68
C ARG A 76 1.12 13.75 -2.17
N ARG A 77 0.35 12.74 -1.74
CA ARG A 77 0.04 12.41 -0.35
C ARG A 77 0.42 10.96 -0.11
N ASP A 78 1.67 10.74 0.26
CA ASP A 78 2.15 9.42 0.64
C ASP A 78 1.57 9.05 1.99
N ARG A 79 0.50 8.25 2.00
CA ARG A 79 -0.14 7.79 3.24
C ARG A 79 0.57 6.56 3.83
N ASP A 80 1.88 6.62 3.92
CA ASP A 80 2.75 5.52 4.33
C ASP A 80 2.94 5.42 5.85
N HIS A 81 2.33 6.32 6.63
CA HIS A 81 2.32 6.27 8.09
C HIS A 81 1.03 5.59 8.58
N VAL A 82 1.13 4.35 9.05
CA VAL A 82 -0.02 3.59 9.52
C VAL A 82 0.02 3.50 11.03
N GLY A 83 -0.93 4.18 11.69
CA GLY A 83 -1.21 3.98 13.11
C GLY A 83 -2.07 2.74 13.29
N LEU A 84 -1.58 1.77 14.06
CA LEU A 84 -2.31 0.55 14.39
C LEU A 84 -2.58 0.49 15.89
N ARG A 85 -3.85 0.32 16.25
CA ARG A 85 -4.29 -0.03 17.60
C ARG A 85 -4.77 -1.47 17.60
N LEU A 86 -4.14 -2.31 18.41
CA LEU A 86 -4.49 -3.72 18.53
C LEU A 86 -5.75 -3.89 19.37
N ALA A 87 -6.63 -4.80 18.98
CA ALA A 87 -7.85 -5.05 19.73
C ALA A 87 -7.58 -5.91 20.98
N HIS A 88 -6.96 -7.08 20.79
CA HIS A 88 -6.81 -8.11 21.84
C HIS A 88 -5.50 -8.91 21.76
N LEU A 89 -4.53 -8.46 20.96
CA LEU A 89 -3.32 -9.22 20.68
C LEU A 89 -2.13 -8.57 21.40
N GLU A 90 -1.50 -9.31 22.31
CA GLU A 90 -0.16 -8.97 22.79
C GLU A 90 0.87 -9.50 21.78
N ILE A 91 1.51 -8.58 21.08
CA ILE A 91 2.55 -8.88 20.10
C ILE A 91 3.59 -7.77 20.17
N ASP A 92 4.82 -8.10 19.87
CA ASP A 92 5.93 -7.15 19.77
C ASP A 92 6.18 -6.75 18.31
N ALA A 93 7.13 -5.84 18.08
CA ALA A 93 7.41 -5.35 16.72
C ALA A 93 7.85 -6.49 15.78
N ASP A 94 8.63 -7.42 16.32
CA ASP A 94 9.13 -8.60 15.61
C ASP A 94 8.00 -9.52 15.16
N GLY A 95 7.08 -9.85 16.07
CA GLY A 95 5.92 -10.66 15.77
C GLY A 95 5.01 -10.00 14.73
N LEU A 96 4.85 -8.67 14.75
CA LEU A 96 4.10 -7.95 13.72
C LEU A 96 4.78 -8.04 12.35
N VAL A 97 6.09 -7.86 12.29
CA VAL A 97 6.85 -8.04 11.05
C VAL A 97 6.77 -9.47 10.55
N ASP A 98 6.83 -10.47 11.44
CA ASP A 98 6.72 -11.89 11.04
C ASP A 98 5.35 -12.22 10.49
N LYS A 99 4.27 -11.69 11.10
CA LYS A 99 2.91 -11.82 10.55
C LYS A 99 2.80 -11.16 9.18
N PHE A 100 3.39 -9.99 8.99
CA PHE A 100 3.40 -9.32 7.70
C PHE A 100 4.17 -10.13 6.63
N ILE A 101 5.36 -10.64 6.97
CA ILE A 101 6.14 -11.51 6.07
C ILE A 101 5.36 -12.77 5.74
N ALA A 102 4.76 -13.43 6.74
CA ALA A 102 3.94 -14.63 6.57
C ALA A 102 2.76 -14.37 5.62
N TYR A 103 2.11 -13.21 5.75
CA TYR A 103 1.08 -12.76 4.83
C TYR A 103 1.60 -12.68 3.38
N LEU A 104 2.73 -12.00 3.15
CA LEU A 104 3.31 -11.84 1.82
C LEU A 104 3.66 -13.18 1.17
N VAL A 105 4.33 -14.07 1.91
CA VAL A 105 4.79 -15.37 1.37
C VAL A 105 3.67 -16.40 1.23
N SER A 106 2.54 -16.21 1.92
CA SER A 106 1.36 -17.08 1.77
C SER A 106 0.45 -16.70 0.59
N GLY A 107 0.69 -15.55 -0.04
CA GLY A 107 -0.08 -15.06 -1.18
C GLY A 107 0.24 -15.79 -2.50
N PRO A 108 -0.54 -15.54 -3.56
CA PRO A 108 -0.31 -16.13 -4.89
C PRO A 108 1.06 -15.82 -5.50
N LEU A 109 1.70 -14.73 -5.06
CA LEU A 109 3.03 -14.31 -5.49
C LEU A 109 4.11 -14.62 -4.43
N GLY A 110 3.81 -15.47 -3.45
CA GLY A 110 4.67 -15.73 -2.30
C GLY A 110 6.11 -16.12 -2.66
N GLU A 111 6.28 -16.95 -3.69
CA GLU A 111 7.59 -17.40 -4.18
C GLU A 111 8.45 -16.27 -4.79
N ARG A 112 7.83 -15.14 -5.18
CA ARG A 112 8.54 -13.99 -5.73
C ARG A 112 9.08 -13.06 -4.64
N TYR A 113 8.49 -13.09 -3.46
CA TYR A 113 8.90 -12.23 -2.36
C TYR A 113 10.23 -12.68 -1.79
N ARG A 114 11.17 -11.75 -1.70
CA ARG A 114 12.45 -11.88 -1.02
C ARG A 114 12.50 -10.89 0.12
N THR A 115 12.92 -11.35 1.29
CA THR A 115 13.03 -10.51 2.49
C THR A 115 14.47 -10.42 2.95
N GLN A 116 14.85 -9.25 3.45
CA GLN A 116 16.12 -9.01 4.12
C GLN A 116 15.83 -8.36 5.47
N THR A 117 16.22 -9.02 6.54
CA THR A 117 16.10 -8.48 7.89
C THR A 117 17.19 -7.43 8.12
N ALA A 118 16.77 -6.20 8.46
CA ALA A 118 17.69 -5.11 8.74
C ALA A 118 17.84 -4.86 10.25
N ALA A 119 16.75 -4.91 11.01
CA ALA A 119 16.76 -4.80 12.47
C ALA A 119 15.58 -5.56 13.07
N ARG A 120 15.76 -6.09 14.29
CA ARG A 120 14.77 -6.88 15.04
C ARG A 120 14.84 -6.54 16.52
N GLY A 121 13.70 -6.50 17.19
CA GLY A 121 13.56 -6.12 18.59
C GLY A 121 12.10 -6.00 19.01
N ALA A 122 11.86 -5.92 20.33
CA ALA A 122 10.50 -5.91 20.88
C ALA A 122 9.72 -4.62 20.57
N ASP A 123 10.42 -3.48 20.47
CA ASP A 123 9.81 -2.16 20.25
C ASP A 123 10.08 -1.60 18.85
N TYR A 124 10.98 -2.23 18.09
CA TYR A 124 11.33 -1.80 16.75
C TYR A 124 11.86 -2.95 15.91
N SER A 125 11.30 -3.06 14.71
CA SER A 125 11.72 -4.05 13.72
C SER A 125 11.67 -3.43 12.33
N HIS A 126 12.63 -3.81 11.49
CA HIS A 126 12.78 -3.30 10.13
C HIS A 126 13.16 -4.45 9.19
N VAL A 127 12.35 -4.61 8.17
CA VAL A 127 12.56 -5.56 7.08
C VAL A 127 12.60 -4.81 5.76
N ARG A 128 13.33 -5.36 4.79
CA ARG A 128 13.29 -4.94 3.40
C ARG A 128 12.69 -6.07 2.58
N VAL A 129 11.81 -5.74 1.64
CA VAL A 129 11.04 -6.68 0.84
C VAL A 129 11.20 -6.32 -0.64
N ALA A 130 11.48 -7.30 -1.48
CA ALA A 130 11.48 -7.17 -2.93
C ALA A 130 10.61 -8.25 -3.56
N TRP A 131 9.87 -7.94 -4.62
CA TRP A 131 9.09 -8.93 -5.40
C TRP A 131 9.37 -8.87 -6.90
N PHE A 132 10.22 -7.94 -7.34
CA PHE A 132 10.73 -7.82 -8.69
C PHE A 132 12.19 -7.38 -8.64
N GLU A 133 13.07 -8.21 -9.21
CA GLU A 133 14.52 -7.98 -9.17
C GLU A 133 15.00 -7.64 -7.74
N ASP A 134 16.16 -6.99 -7.59
CA ASP A 134 16.70 -6.63 -6.28
C ASP A 134 16.25 -5.23 -5.84
N ARG A 135 15.02 -4.83 -6.24
CA ARG A 135 14.40 -3.55 -5.82
C ARG A 135 13.74 -3.73 -4.46
N PHE A 136 14.53 -3.54 -3.41
CA PHE A 136 14.08 -3.68 -2.03
C PHE A 136 13.38 -2.41 -1.50
N HIS A 137 12.18 -2.61 -0.97
CA HIS A 137 11.36 -1.61 -0.29
C HIS A 137 11.38 -1.84 1.22
N SER A 138 11.44 -0.77 2.01
CA SER A 138 11.52 -0.87 3.47
C SER A 138 10.14 -0.94 4.11
N VAL A 139 10.01 -1.79 5.13
CA VAL A 139 8.88 -1.78 6.07
C VAL A 139 9.42 -1.80 7.49
N SER A 140 9.02 -0.82 8.31
CA SER A 140 9.39 -0.78 9.71
C SER A 140 8.18 -0.70 10.61
N VAL A 141 8.26 -1.36 11.76
CA VAL A 141 7.26 -1.35 12.83
C VAL A 141 7.92 -0.78 14.08
N ARG A 142 7.25 0.18 14.72
CA ARG A 142 7.75 0.84 15.94
C ARG A 142 6.65 0.97 16.98
N ARG A 143 6.94 0.60 18.23
CA ARG A 143 6.04 0.79 19.37
C ARG A 143 5.89 2.29 19.66
N LEU A 144 4.68 2.71 19.96
CA LEU A 144 4.38 4.07 20.37
C LEU A 144 4.05 4.10 21.87
N VAL A 145 4.57 5.10 22.57
CA VAL A 145 4.31 5.33 23.98
C VAL A 145 3.55 6.65 24.13
N GLY A 146 2.45 6.64 24.87
CA GLY A 146 1.62 7.82 25.08
C GLY A 146 0.85 8.29 23.82
N SER A 147 0.74 7.45 22.80
CA SER A 147 -0.09 7.71 21.61
C SER A 147 -1.43 7.00 21.72
N ARG A 148 -2.39 7.40 20.88
CA ARG A 148 -3.67 6.70 20.74
C ARG A 148 -3.52 5.36 19.99
N PHE A 149 -2.41 5.16 19.29
CA PHE A 149 -2.07 3.92 18.60
C PHE A 149 -0.96 3.20 19.37
N ASP A 150 -0.93 1.88 19.25
CA ASP A 150 0.11 1.04 19.88
C ASP A 150 1.36 0.99 18.99
N TRP A 151 1.16 1.03 17.68
CA TRP A 151 2.20 0.83 16.69
C TRP A 151 2.15 1.88 15.58
N LEU A 152 3.32 2.23 15.08
CA LEU A 152 3.51 2.88 13.78
C LEU A 152 4.12 1.86 12.83
N ILE A 153 3.46 1.62 11.70
CA ILE A 153 3.99 0.87 10.57
C ILE A 153 4.31 1.88 9.46
N LEU A 154 5.51 1.78 8.88
CA LEU A 154 5.97 2.64 7.79
C LEU A 154 6.34 1.81 6.56
N GLY A 155 5.87 2.24 5.39
CA GLY A 155 6.24 1.66 4.09
C GLY A 155 5.27 0.59 3.57
N LEU A 156 5.42 0.23 2.28
CA LEU A 156 4.58 -0.72 1.54
C LEU A 156 3.07 -0.57 1.78
N THR A 157 2.57 0.66 1.66
CA THR A 157 1.23 1.04 2.11
C THR A 157 0.10 0.12 1.64
N PHE A 158 0.12 -0.32 0.38
CA PHE A 158 -0.93 -1.21 -0.17
C PHE A 158 -0.85 -2.61 0.42
N SER A 159 0.34 -3.20 0.44
CA SER A 159 0.54 -4.53 1.04
C SER A 159 0.23 -4.54 2.54
N VAL A 160 0.55 -3.44 3.24
CA VAL A 160 0.18 -3.26 4.66
C VAL A 160 -1.33 -3.14 4.81
N TYR A 161 -2.01 -2.38 3.94
CA TYR A 161 -3.46 -2.29 3.94
C TYR A 161 -4.13 -3.66 3.74
N ASP A 162 -3.75 -4.40 2.70
CA ASP A 162 -4.38 -5.69 2.40
C ASP A 162 -4.08 -6.73 3.48
N TRP A 163 -2.89 -6.68 4.08
CA TRP A 163 -2.54 -7.49 5.24
C TRP A 163 -3.45 -7.21 6.43
N LEU A 164 -3.60 -5.93 6.80
CA LEU A 164 -4.39 -5.53 7.97
C LEU A 164 -5.89 -5.77 7.76
N GLU A 165 -6.41 -5.58 6.54
CA GLU A 165 -7.79 -5.91 6.18
C GLU A 165 -8.06 -7.42 6.33
N ARG A 166 -7.10 -8.26 5.92
CA ARG A 166 -7.23 -9.71 5.98
C ARG A 166 -7.10 -10.27 7.40
N GLU A 167 -6.09 -9.84 8.15
CA GLU A 167 -5.79 -10.38 9.48
C GLU A 167 -6.67 -9.78 10.58
N GLN A 168 -7.28 -8.61 10.35
CA GLN A 168 -8.18 -7.93 11.29
C GLN A 168 -7.56 -7.78 12.70
N LEU A 169 -6.27 -7.40 12.76
CA LEU A 169 -5.52 -7.29 14.01
C LEU A 169 -6.03 -6.17 14.94
N GLY A 170 -6.77 -5.21 14.40
CA GLY A 170 -7.34 -4.09 15.14
C GLY A 170 -7.73 -2.92 14.24
N GLU A 171 -7.68 -1.71 14.79
CA GLU A 171 -8.00 -0.47 14.09
C GLU A 171 -6.75 0.11 13.45
N ALA A 172 -6.76 0.24 12.12
CA ALA A 172 -5.68 0.84 11.34
C ALA A 172 -6.11 2.17 10.72
N VAL A 173 -5.23 3.18 10.82
CA VAL A 173 -5.46 4.51 10.24
C VAL A 173 -4.21 4.94 9.48
N PHE A 174 -4.40 5.38 8.24
CA PHE A 174 -3.38 5.79 7.29
C PHE A 174 -3.24 7.31 7.28
N PHE A 175 -2.02 7.80 7.44
CA PHE A 175 -1.66 9.21 7.50
C PHE A 175 -0.57 9.50 6.48
N ASP A 176 -0.58 10.72 5.93
CA ASP A 176 0.64 11.26 5.36
C ASP A 176 1.60 11.75 6.47
N ALA A 177 2.87 11.94 6.11
CA ALA A 177 3.90 12.34 7.07
C ALA A 177 3.58 13.65 7.81
N SER A 178 2.96 14.62 7.13
CA SER A 178 2.54 15.89 7.74
C SER A 178 1.42 15.69 8.77
N ASP A 179 0.38 14.93 8.43
CA ASP A 179 -0.74 14.64 9.32
C ASP A 179 -0.28 13.83 10.54
N TRP A 180 0.65 12.89 10.34
CA TRP A 180 1.25 12.13 11.43
C TRP A 180 2.02 13.03 12.42
N ALA A 181 2.83 13.96 11.90
CA ALA A 181 3.62 14.88 12.73
C ALA A 181 2.76 15.95 13.43
N GLY A 182 1.67 16.39 12.79
CA GLY A 182 0.93 17.59 13.19
C GLY A 182 -0.10 17.43 14.30
N ALA A 183 -0.62 16.21 14.54
CA ALA A 183 -1.53 15.84 15.65
C ALA A 183 -2.22 14.47 15.42
N GLN A 184 -1.91 13.76 14.33
CA GLN A 184 -2.65 12.55 13.92
C GLN A 184 -4.16 12.83 13.73
N SER A 185 -4.54 14.04 13.30
CA SER A 185 -5.94 14.50 13.28
C SER A 185 -6.73 14.14 12.01
N HIS A 186 -6.04 13.94 10.87
CA HIS A 186 -6.68 13.78 9.55
C HIS A 186 -6.33 12.46 8.85
N GLY A 187 -6.31 11.36 9.60
CA GLY A 187 -6.09 10.03 9.04
C GLY A 187 -7.27 9.50 8.23
N SER A 188 -7.00 8.51 7.37
CA SER A 188 -7.98 7.80 6.56
C SER A 188 -8.00 6.30 6.89
N ALA A 189 -9.13 5.64 6.69
CA ALA A 189 -9.21 4.18 6.79
C ALA A 189 -8.54 3.45 5.61
N THR A 190 -8.20 4.17 4.53
CA THR A 190 -7.58 3.63 3.33
C THR A 190 -6.43 4.52 2.87
N PRO A 191 -5.46 3.97 2.12
CA PRO A 191 -4.32 4.75 1.67
C PRO A 191 -4.57 5.67 0.46
N TRP A 192 -5.78 5.69 -0.12
CA TRP A 192 -6.16 6.49 -1.31
C TRP A 192 -7.39 7.39 -1.10
#